data_AF-A0A855IVT3-F1
#
_entry.id   AF-A0A855IVT3-F1
#
_cell.length_a   1.000
_cell.length_b   1.000
_cell.length_c   1.000
_cell.angle_alpha   90.00
_cell.angle_beta   90.00
_cell.angle_gamma   90.00
#
_symmetry.space_group_name_H-M   'P 1'
#
loop_
_entity.id
_entity.type
_entity.pdbx_description
1 polymer ?
#
loop_
_entity_poly.entity_id
_entity_poly.type
_entity_poly.pdbx_seq_one_letter_code
_entity_poly.pdbx_strand_id
1 'polypeptide(L)'
;MKQLLFIVSLLFSTLAWSAPKSDLWPYWNQSNETNLEQVSHQDWQLFLDNYLVKQGQHTLVRYQTVSSSDKTKLKQYISRLEQIDPLDYPKAEQYAYWVNLYNAVTVDLILDAYPIKSITKLGGLFSFGPWGDDVVKVNGKSLTLNDIEHRILRPIWQDPRTHYAVNCASLGCPNLQPQAFTADNTEMLLERAATEFINSDKGVLVNSNDLELSSIYEWFAVDFGTEKQLIQHLDQYRTKPVTNTEKISYDYDWSLNQAN
;
A
#
# COMPACT_ATOMS: atom_id res chain seq x y z
N MET A 1 59.12 -15.64 13.46
CA MET A 1 58.28 -15.03 12.42
C MET A 1 57.12 -15.95 12.12
N LYS A 2 55.90 -15.58 12.50
CA LYS A 2 54.61 -16.02 11.91
C LYS A 2 53.51 -15.23 12.65
N GLN A 3 53.13 -14.09 12.10
CA GLN A 3 51.95 -13.36 12.52
C GLN A 3 50.72 -14.11 11.99
N LEU A 4 49.82 -14.52 12.88
CA LEU A 4 48.53 -15.07 12.52
C LEU A 4 47.58 -13.89 12.30
N LEU A 5 47.23 -13.60 11.05
CA LEU A 5 46.15 -12.68 10.71
C LEU A 5 44.81 -13.40 10.93
N PHE A 6 44.06 -12.98 11.96
CA PHE A 6 42.65 -13.29 12.09
C PHE A 6 41.87 -12.39 11.13
N ILE A 7 41.35 -12.97 10.04
CA ILE A 7 40.35 -12.32 9.20
C ILE A 7 39.01 -12.50 9.90
N VAL A 8 38.50 -11.43 10.50
CA VAL A 8 37.11 -11.36 10.95
C VAL A 8 36.26 -11.13 9.72
N SER A 9 35.66 -12.20 9.20
CA SER A 9 34.60 -12.09 8.20
C SER A 9 33.36 -11.52 8.88
N LEU A 10 33.15 -10.21 8.74
CA LEU A 10 31.88 -9.56 9.01
C LEU A 10 30.88 -10.07 7.96
N LEU A 11 30.09 -11.08 8.34
CA LEU A 11 28.86 -11.42 7.65
C LEU A 11 27.96 -10.19 7.77
N PHE A 12 27.86 -9.40 6.70
CA PHE A 12 26.76 -8.48 6.53
C PHE A 12 25.49 -9.32 6.38
N SER A 13 24.82 -9.60 7.50
CA SER A 13 23.42 -9.98 7.46
C SER A 13 22.68 -8.81 6.84
N THR A 14 22.21 -8.97 5.61
CA THR A 14 21.16 -8.09 5.07
C THR A 14 20.04 -8.14 6.09
N LEU A 15 19.79 -7.04 6.79
CA LEU A 15 18.63 -6.91 7.64
C LEU A 15 17.42 -7.02 6.71
N ALA A 16 16.87 -8.23 6.57
CA ALA A 16 15.60 -8.45 5.92
C ALA A 16 14.58 -7.67 6.74
N TRP A 17 14.16 -6.54 6.19
CA TRP A 17 13.24 -5.63 6.83
C TRP A 17 11.85 -6.21 6.62
N SER A 18 11.44 -7.10 7.53
CA SER A 18 10.11 -7.71 7.50
C SER A 18 9.07 -6.65 7.82
N ALA A 19 7.97 -6.61 7.05
CA ALA A 19 6.86 -5.74 7.39
C ALA A 19 6.27 -6.10 8.76
N PRO A 20 5.63 -5.15 9.47
CA PRO A 20 4.96 -5.46 10.71
C PRO A 20 3.98 -6.63 10.56
N LYS A 21 3.88 -7.44 11.61
CA LYS A 21 3.01 -8.62 11.62
C LYS A 21 1.55 -8.21 11.45
N SER A 22 0.78 -8.99 10.69
CA SER A 22 -0.68 -8.92 10.70
C SER A 22 -1.18 -9.27 12.11
N ASP A 23 -1.74 -8.29 12.83
CA ASP A 23 -2.14 -8.40 14.24
C ASP A 23 -3.52 -7.78 14.46
N LEU A 24 -4.55 -8.62 14.39
CA LEU A 24 -5.95 -8.20 14.47
C LEU A 24 -6.19 -7.32 15.70
N TRP A 25 -6.70 -6.11 15.49
CA TRP A 25 -7.26 -5.30 16.56
C TRP A 25 -8.77 -5.57 16.65
N PRO A 26 -9.24 -6.38 17.63
CA PRO A 26 -10.61 -6.93 17.60
C PRO A 26 -11.72 -5.88 17.67
N TYR A 27 -11.41 -4.69 18.17
CA TYR A 27 -12.33 -3.56 18.20
C TYR A 27 -12.89 -3.23 16.80
N TRP A 28 -12.05 -3.32 15.76
CA TRP A 28 -12.41 -2.96 14.40
C TRP A 28 -13.11 -4.08 13.60
N ASN A 29 -13.25 -5.28 14.17
CA ASN A 29 -13.85 -6.44 13.48
C ASN A 29 -15.37 -6.55 13.73
N GLN A 30 -16.02 -5.47 14.16
CA GLN A 30 -17.47 -5.38 14.32
C GLN A 30 -18.06 -4.66 13.11
N SER A 31 -19.27 -5.05 12.70
CA SER A 31 -19.98 -4.44 11.58
C SER A 31 -21.49 -4.48 11.80
N ASN A 32 -22.19 -3.58 11.13
CA ASN A 32 -23.64 -3.57 11.05
C ASN A 32 -24.09 -3.87 9.62
N GLU A 33 -24.29 -5.14 9.33
CA GLU A 33 -24.69 -5.64 8.01
C GLU A 33 -26.12 -5.23 7.60
N THR A 34 -26.90 -4.63 8.51
CA THR A 34 -28.25 -4.13 8.19
C THR A 34 -28.28 -2.66 7.79
N ASN A 35 -27.17 -1.93 7.97
CA ASN A 35 -27.05 -0.57 7.48
C ASN A 35 -26.89 -0.55 5.95
N LEU A 36 -27.66 0.30 5.28
CA LEU A 36 -27.65 0.47 3.83
C LEU A 36 -27.07 1.84 3.40
N GLU A 37 -26.62 2.64 4.37
CA GLU A 37 -25.94 3.91 4.10
C GLU A 37 -24.58 3.68 3.43
N GLN A 38 -24.16 4.67 2.65
CA GLN A 38 -22.89 4.66 1.93
C GLN A 38 -22.04 5.85 2.39
N VAL A 39 -20.74 5.61 2.54
CA VAL A 39 -19.74 6.64 2.81
C VAL A 39 -19.37 7.32 1.50
N SER A 40 -19.60 8.62 1.42
CA SER A 40 -19.22 9.38 0.22
C SER A 40 -17.70 9.53 0.10
N HIS A 41 -17.14 9.05 -1.00
CA HIS A 41 -15.73 9.23 -1.38
C HIS A 41 -15.52 10.26 -2.51
N GLN A 42 -16.51 11.13 -2.74
CA GLN A 42 -16.49 12.07 -3.88
C GLN A 42 -15.31 13.06 -3.85
N ASP A 43 -14.97 13.63 -2.69
CA ASP A 43 -13.84 14.57 -2.58
C ASP A 43 -12.50 13.89 -2.90
N TRP A 44 -12.36 12.63 -2.51
CA TRP A 44 -11.21 11.81 -2.87
C TRP A 44 -11.21 11.48 -4.36
N GLN A 45 -12.35 11.10 -4.93
CA GLN A 45 -12.48 10.89 -6.37
C GLN A 45 -12.07 12.13 -7.18
N LEU A 46 -12.52 13.32 -6.77
CA LEU A 46 -12.13 14.57 -7.42
C LEU A 46 -10.62 14.84 -7.33
N PHE A 47 -9.99 14.50 -6.20
CA PHE A 47 -8.53 14.56 -6.10
C PHE A 47 -7.86 13.61 -7.11
N LEU A 48 -8.32 12.35 -7.16
CA LEU A 48 -7.79 11.35 -8.08
C LEU A 48 -7.94 11.80 -9.54
N ASP A 49 -9.12 12.28 -9.92
CA ASP A 49 -9.42 12.74 -11.29
C ASP A 49 -8.52 13.89 -11.73
N ASN A 50 -8.22 14.83 -10.81
CA ASN A 50 -7.44 16.02 -11.13
C ASN A 50 -5.92 15.76 -11.14
N TYR A 51 -5.44 14.84 -10.30
CA TYR A 51 -4.02 14.75 -9.98
C TYR A 51 -3.38 13.40 -10.30
N LEU A 52 -4.13 12.35 -10.59
CA LEU A 52 -3.56 11.12 -11.13
C LEU A 52 -3.31 11.22 -12.63
N VAL A 53 -2.16 10.69 -13.04
CA VAL A 53 -1.82 10.53 -14.45
C VAL A 53 -1.24 9.14 -14.69
N LYS A 54 -1.72 8.50 -15.75
CA LYS A 54 -1.15 7.23 -16.22
C LYS A 54 0.01 7.50 -17.18
N GLN A 55 1.16 6.93 -16.90
CA GLN A 55 2.36 6.96 -17.76
C GLN A 55 2.89 5.53 -17.92
N GLY A 56 2.63 4.93 -19.08
CA GLY A 56 2.95 3.52 -19.32
C GLY A 56 2.25 2.60 -18.32
N GLN A 57 3.05 1.84 -17.56
CA GLN A 57 2.59 0.89 -16.54
C GLN A 57 2.36 1.55 -15.17
N HIS A 58 2.65 2.84 -15.02
CA HIS A 58 2.55 3.55 -13.74
C HIS A 58 1.34 4.48 -13.70
N THR A 59 0.72 4.55 -12.52
CA THR A 59 -0.17 5.65 -12.15
C THR A 59 0.56 6.53 -11.14
N LEU A 60 0.76 7.79 -11.50
CA LEU A 60 1.58 8.76 -10.77
C LEU A 60 0.72 9.93 -10.28
N VAL A 61 1.16 10.61 -9.22
CA VAL A 61 0.48 11.78 -8.66
C VAL A 61 1.20 13.07 -9.03
N ARG A 62 0.49 14.08 -9.52
CA ARG A 62 1.02 15.41 -9.82
C ARG A 62 1.14 16.27 -8.56
N TYR A 63 1.94 15.83 -7.58
CA TYR A 63 2.06 16.50 -6.27
C TYR A 63 2.39 18.00 -6.40
N GLN A 64 3.27 18.38 -7.33
CA GLN A 64 3.69 19.76 -7.53
C GLN A 64 2.55 20.70 -7.94
N THR A 65 1.54 20.19 -8.65
CA THR A 65 0.44 21.02 -9.18
C THR A 65 -0.77 21.07 -8.26
N VAL A 66 -0.75 20.36 -7.13
CA VAL A 66 -1.86 20.37 -6.18
C VAL A 66 -2.04 21.77 -5.60
N SER A 67 -3.19 22.37 -5.87
CA SER A 67 -3.51 23.70 -5.36
C SER A 67 -3.70 23.68 -3.84
N SER A 68 -3.43 24.81 -3.16
CA SER A 68 -3.73 24.92 -1.72
C SER A 68 -5.21 24.67 -1.42
N SER A 69 -6.11 25.05 -2.32
CA SER A 69 -7.54 24.80 -2.16
C SER A 69 -7.87 23.31 -2.19
N ASP A 70 -7.30 22.55 -3.12
CA ASP A 70 -7.58 21.12 -3.22
C ASP A 70 -6.86 20.32 -2.13
N LYS A 71 -5.70 20.78 -1.67
CA LYS A 71 -5.07 20.26 -0.45
C LYS A 71 -5.98 20.45 0.77
N THR A 72 -6.61 21.61 0.92
CA THR A 72 -7.61 21.83 1.98
C THR A 72 -8.81 20.90 1.85
N LYS A 73 -9.33 20.67 0.64
CA LYS A 73 -10.43 19.71 0.41
C LYS A 73 -10.05 18.28 0.76
N LEU A 74 -8.81 17.85 0.45
CA LEU A 74 -8.30 16.54 0.85
C LEU A 74 -8.28 16.39 2.38
N LYS A 75 -7.79 17.39 3.12
CA LYS A 75 -7.84 17.38 4.59
C LYS A 75 -9.26 17.37 5.13
N GLN A 76 -10.18 18.13 4.53
CA GLN A 76 -11.60 18.12 4.89
C GLN A 76 -12.24 16.73 4.68
N TYR A 77 -11.89 16.06 3.59
CA TYR A 77 -12.31 14.69 3.32
C TYR A 77 -11.82 13.71 4.41
N ILE A 78 -10.54 13.78 4.77
CA ILE A 78 -9.96 12.95 5.84
C ILE A 78 -10.68 13.24 7.16
N SER A 79 -10.82 14.51 7.55
CA SER A 79 -11.53 14.89 8.77
C SER A 79 -12.99 14.44 8.78
N ARG A 80 -13.67 14.39 7.62
CA ARG A 80 -15.03 13.84 7.53
C ARG A 80 -15.04 12.34 7.80
N LEU A 81 -14.08 11.58 7.25
CA LEU A 81 -13.96 10.16 7.54
C LEU A 81 -13.68 9.90 9.03
N GLU A 82 -12.87 10.74 9.69
CA GLU A 82 -12.60 10.63 11.13
C GLU A 82 -13.86 10.76 12.01
N GLN A 83 -14.90 11.46 11.53
CA GLN A 83 -16.17 11.61 12.24
C GLN A 83 -17.17 10.48 11.97
N ILE A 84 -16.90 9.61 11.01
CA ILE A 84 -17.75 8.47 10.69
C ILE A 84 -17.29 7.29 11.55
N ASP A 85 -18.24 6.64 12.24
CA ASP A 85 -17.98 5.37 12.89
C ASP A 85 -18.07 4.24 11.84
N PRO A 86 -16.95 3.61 11.41
CA PRO A 86 -16.99 2.55 10.42
C PRO A 86 -17.70 1.29 10.96
N LEU A 87 -17.80 1.10 12.28
CA LEU A 87 -18.46 -0.07 12.88
C LEU A 87 -19.97 -0.09 12.62
N ASP A 88 -20.56 1.07 12.32
CA ASP A 88 -21.98 1.21 11.96
C ASP A 88 -22.28 0.76 10.52
N TYR A 89 -21.27 0.39 9.73
CA TYR A 89 -21.42 0.00 8.32
C TYR A 89 -21.17 -1.51 8.09
N PRO A 90 -21.65 -2.08 6.97
CA PRO A 90 -21.32 -3.43 6.54
C PRO A 90 -19.82 -3.59 6.25
N LYS A 91 -19.29 -4.81 6.36
CA LYS A 91 -17.86 -5.07 6.07
C LYS A 91 -17.42 -4.64 4.66
N ALA A 92 -18.31 -4.71 3.68
CA ALA A 92 -18.01 -4.27 2.31
C ALA A 92 -17.70 -2.76 2.24
N GLU A 93 -18.48 -1.95 2.95
CA GLU A 93 -18.29 -0.50 3.02
C GLU A 93 -17.10 -0.13 3.90
N GLN A 94 -16.88 -0.87 4.99
CA GLN A 94 -15.70 -0.70 5.84
C GLN A 94 -14.39 -0.90 5.08
N TYR A 95 -14.31 -1.89 4.18
CA TYR A 95 -13.10 -2.11 3.38
C TYR A 95 -12.77 -0.88 2.53
N ALA A 96 -13.76 -0.38 1.79
CA ALA A 96 -13.64 0.81 0.97
C ALA A 96 -13.24 2.03 1.80
N TYR A 97 -13.88 2.23 2.96
CA TYR A 97 -13.53 3.28 3.91
C TYR A 97 -12.04 3.25 4.28
N TRP A 98 -11.52 2.09 4.72
CA TRP A 98 -10.15 1.98 5.22
C TRP A 98 -9.11 2.11 4.10
N VAL A 99 -9.35 1.52 2.93
CA VAL A 99 -8.46 1.66 1.76
C VAL A 99 -8.38 3.11 1.32
N ASN A 100 -9.52 3.80 1.19
CA ASN A 100 -9.54 5.19 0.78
C ASN A 100 -8.91 6.11 1.84
N LEU A 101 -9.15 5.86 3.13
CA LEU A 101 -8.54 6.63 4.21
C LEU A 101 -7.02 6.49 4.20
N TYR A 102 -6.49 5.26 4.13
CA TYR A 102 -5.04 5.00 4.04
C TYR A 102 -4.41 5.77 2.88
N ASN A 103 -4.99 5.65 1.68
CA ASN A 103 -4.46 6.27 0.48
C ASN A 103 -4.50 7.80 0.53
N ALA A 104 -5.61 8.37 1.01
CA ALA A 104 -5.77 9.82 1.13
C ALA A 104 -4.82 10.41 2.17
N VAL A 105 -4.68 9.78 3.33
CA VAL A 105 -3.73 10.18 4.37
C VAL A 105 -2.29 10.09 3.86
N THR A 106 -1.95 9.01 3.16
CA THR A 106 -0.61 8.86 2.55
C THR A 106 -0.30 10.00 1.59
N VAL A 107 -1.24 10.37 0.72
CA VAL A 107 -1.08 11.52 -0.18
C VAL A 107 -0.97 12.84 0.58
N ASP A 108 -1.78 13.06 1.62
CA ASP A 108 -1.73 14.28 2.44
C ASP A 108 -0.36 14.46 3.13
N LEU A 109 0.21 13.39 3.67
CA LEU A 109 1.56 13.39 4.26
C LEU A 109 2.63 13.81 3.24
N ILE A 110 2.55 13.30 2.01
CA ILE A 110 3.48 13.72 0.94
C ILE A 110 3.27 15.19 0.62
N LEU A 111 2.03 15.66 0.49
CA LEU A 111 1.72 17.07 0.21
C LEU A 111 2.17 18.02 1.31
N ASP A 112 2.18 17.59 2.57
CA ASP A 112 2.69 18.36 3.70
C ASP A 112 4.22 18.48 3.69
N ALA A 113 4.91 17.47 3.17
CA ALA A 113 6.37 17.46 3.12
C ALA A 113 6.96 17.88 1.77
N TYR A 114 6.16 17.98 0.71
CA TYR A 114 6.63 18.21 -0.65
C TYR A 114 7.43 19.52 -0.77
N PRO A 115 8.58 19.55 -1.49
CA PRO A 115 9.16 18.47 -2.30
C PRO A 115 10.03 17.48 -1.51
N ILE A 116 9.76 16.19 -1.67
CA ILE A 116 10.60 15.08 -1.17
C ILE A 116 10.91 14.10 -2.30
N LYS A 117 11.99 13.32 -2.12
CA LYS A 117 12.38 12.27 -3.08
C LYS A 117 11.78 10.90 -2.79
N SER A 118 11.34 10.66 -1.56
CA SER A 118 10.83 9.36 -1.11
C SER A 118 10.04 9.54 0.19
N ILE A 119 8.95 8.78 0.36
CA ILE A 119 8.17 8.72 1.60
C ILE A 119 9.03 8.29 2.81
N THR A 120 10.09 7.52 2.56
CA THR A 120 11.02 7.02 3.59
C THR A 120 11.78 8.13 4.32
N LYS A 121 11.74 9.36 3.78
CA LYS A 121 12.33 10.55 4.39
C LYS A 121 11.43 11.25 5.39
N LEU A 122 10.18 10.81 5.52
CA LEU A 122 9.25 11.28 6.54
C LEU A 122 9.46 10.55 7.87
N GLY A 123 8.87 11.10 8.93
CA GLY A 123 8.99 10.63 10.30
C GLY A 123 10.15 11.26 11.08
N GLY A 124 10.38 10.76 12.30
CA GLY A 124 11.41 11.25 13.21
C GLY A 124 12.85 10.91 12.82
N LEU A 125 13.81 11.46 13.58
CA LEU A 125 15.22 11.05 13.48
C LEU A 125 15.31 9.53 13.68
N PHE A 126 15.93 8.83 12.72
CA PHE A 126 16.10 7.37 12.68
C PHE A 126 14.84 6.55 12.34
N SER A 127 13.72 7.18 11.98
CA SER A 127 12.60 6.46 11.35
C SER A 127 12.87 6.27 9.85
N PHE A 128 12.16 5.31 9.28
CA PHE A 128 12.09 5.11 7.84
C PHE A 128 10.62 5.27 7.48
N GLY A 129 10.27 6.48 7.05
CA GLY A 129 8.92 6.91 6.72
C GLY A 129 7.98 7.11 7.92
N PRO A 130 6.71 7.49 7.62
CA PRO A 130 5.76 7.99 8.62
C PRO A 130 4.81 6.91 9.15
N TRP A 131 5.01 5.63 8.79
CA TRP A 131 3.99 4.60 8.99
C TRP A 131 3.64 4.31 10.45
N GLY A 132 4.50 4.68 11.40
CA GLY A 132 4.28 4.55 12.84
C GLY A 132 3.86 5.84 13.55
N ASP A 133 3.66 6.93 12.81
CA ASP A 133 3.21 8.20 13.38
C ASP A 133 1.67 8.21 13.50
N ASP A 134 1.14 8.82 14.56
CA ASP A 134 -0.31 9.04 14.69
C ASP A 134 -0.74 10.05 13.61
N VAL A 135 -1.54 9.59 12.64
CA VAL A 135 -1.92 10.39 11.46
C VAL A 135 -3.39 10.75 11.41
N VAL A 136 -4.26 9.92 12.02
CA VAL A 136 -5.71 10.17 12.09
C VAL A 136 -6.30 9.67 13.40
N LYS A 137 -7.50 10.14 13.73
CA LYS A 137 -8.26 9.68 14.90
C LYS A 137 -9.69 9.28 14.55
N VAL A 138 -9.98 7.98 14.59
CA VAL A 138 -11.31 7.41 14.31
C VAL A 138 -11.87 6.78 15.60
N ASN A 139 -13.13 7.04 15.94
CA ASN A 139 -13.77 6.57 17.17
C ASN A 139 -12.95 6.81 18.45
N GLY A 140 -12.28 7.96 18.53
CA GLY A 140 -11.45 8.31 19.67
C GLY A 140 -10.09 7.60 19.74
N LYS A 141 -9.73 6.75 18.76
CA LYS A 141 -8.47 6.02 18.70
C LYS A 141 -7.53 6.69 17.71
N SER A 142 -6.35 7.08 18.17
CA SER A 142 -5.26 7.46 17.25
C SER A 142 -4.88 6.23 16.43
N LEU A 143 -4.67 6.43 15.13
CA LEU A 143 -4.28 5.40 14.20
C LEU A 143 -3.08 5.87 13.38
N THR A 144 -2.15 4.96 13.20
CA THR A 144 -1.03 5.05 12.26
C THR A 144 -1.41 4.41 10.92
N LEU A 145 -0.63 4.63 9.86
CA LEU A 145 -0.81 3.86 8.60
C LEU A 145 -0.59 2.35 8.84
N ASN A 146 0.35 1.99 9.73
CA ASN A 146 0.58 0.60 10.13
C ASN A 146 -0.64 -0.02 10.84
N ASP A 147 -1.36 0.74 11.66
CA ASP A 147 -2.58 0.23 12.31
C ASP A 147 -3.65 -0.06 11.27
N ILE A 148 -3.90 0.87 10.34
CA ILE A 148 -4.90 0.70 9.29
C ILE A 148 -4.56 -0.53 8.42
N GLU A 149 -3.31 -0.67 7.98
CA GLU A 149 -2.92 -1.76 7.09
C GLU A 149 -2.80 -3.11 7.81
N HIS A 150 -2.06 -3.15 8.93
CA HIS A 150 -1.62 -4.41 9.53
C HIS A 150 -2.48 -4.89 10.69
N ARG A 151 -3.34 -4.02 11.24
CA ARG A 151 -4.22 -4.37 12.37
C ARG A 151 -5.71 -4.31 12.04
N ILE A 152 -6.07 -3.72 10.89
CA ILE A 152 -7.43 -3.61 10.39
C ILE A 152 -7.55 -4.33 9.04
N LEU A 153 -6.99 -3.80 7.95
CA LEU A 153 -7.20 -4.32 6.59
C LEU A 153 -6.72 -5.77 6.41
N ARG A 154 -5.43 -6.06 6.63
CA ARG A 154 -4.86 -7.40 6.44
C ARG A 154 -5.55 -8.48 7.29
N PRO A 155 -5.71 -8.32 8.62
CA PRO A 155 -6.26 -9.40 9.45
C PRO A 155 -7.78 -9.58 9.38
N ILE A 156 -8.56 -8.56 9.03
CA ILE A 156 -10.03 -8.66 8.97
C ILE A 156 -10.48 -9.33 7.67
N TRP A 157 -9.94 -8.91 6.52
CA TRP A 157 -10.37 -9.42 5.21
C TRP A 157 -9.50 -10.57 4.70
N GLN A 158 -8.23 -10.65 5.12
CA GLN A 158 -7.32 -11.75 4.76
C GLN A 158 -7.23 -11.99 3.24
N ASP A 159 -7.37 -10.91 2.48
CA ASP A 159 -7.28 -10.91 1.02
C ASP A 159 -5.91 -10.35 0.60
N PRO A 160 -5.03 -11.15 -0.03
CA PRO A 160 -3.71 -10.70 -0.47
C PRO A 160 -3.77 -9.56 -1.49
N ARG A 161 -4.91 -9.38 -2.19
CA ARG A 161 -5.11 -8.26 -3.12
C ARG A 161 -5.14 -6.90 -2.43
N THR A 162 -5.33 -6.87 -1.10
CA THR A 162 -5.24 -5.63 -0.28
C THR A 162 -3.90 -4.93 -0.47
N HIS A 163 -2.80 -5.69 -0.63
CA HIS A 163 -1.47 -5.13 -0.90
C HIS A 163 -1.44 -4.29 -2.18
N TYR A 164 -2.33 -4.58 -3.14
CA TYR A 164 -2.44 -3.84 -4.40
C TYR A 164 -3.42 -2.66 -4.33
N ALA A 165 -4.24 -2.59 -3.28
CA ALA A 165 -5.23 -1.54 -3.07
C ALA A 165 -4.67 -0.34 -2.31
N VAL A 166 -3.65 -0.55 -1.48
CA VAL A 166 -2.97 0.51 -0.72
C VAL A 166 -1.70 0.98 -1.42
N ASN A 167 -1.51 2.29 -1.50
CA ASN A 167 -0.37 2.93 -2.14
C ASN A 167 0.43 3.74 -1.12
N CYS A 168 1.68 3.35 -0.92
CA CYS A 168 2.63 3.97 -0.03
C CYS A 168 3.45 5.12 -0.68
N ALA A 169 2.94 5.74 -1.74
CA ALA A 169 3.58 6.82 -2.50
C ALA A 169 4.96 6.52 -3.12
N SER A 170 5.35 5.25 -3.26
CA SER A 170 6.62 4.86 -3.90
C SER A 170 6.39 4.31 -5.32
N LEU A 171 7.36 4.43 -6.23
CA LEU A 171 7.27 3.92 -7.61
C LEU A 171 7.12 2.40 -7.64
N GLY A 172 7.81 1.69 -6.74
CA GLY A 172 7.69 0.25 -6.54
C GLY A 172 6.36 -0.20 -5.93
N CYS A 173 5.60 0.72 -5.32
CA CYS A 173 4.31 0.42 -4.70
C CYS A 173 3.24 0.15 -5.79
N PRO A 174 2.21 -0.66 -5.55
CA PRO A 174 1.10 -0.84 -6.50
C PRO A 174 0.44 0.49 -6.87
N ASN A 175 -0.11 0.57 -8.08
CA ASN A 175 -0.68 1.82 -8.58
C ASN A 175 -1.91 2.22 -7.76
N LEU A 176 -2.02 3.51 -7.42
CA LEU A 176 -3.33 4.06 -7.02
C LEU A 176 -4.35 3.79 -8.13
N GLN A 177 -5.50 3.25 -7.73
CA GLN A 177 -6.60 3.07 -8.65
C GLN A 177 -7.23 4.44 -9.00
N PRO A 178 -7.67 4.65 -10.26
CA PRO A 178 -8.25 5.93 -10.68
C PRO A 178 -9.65 6.17 -10.11
N GLN A 179 -10.23 5.16 -9.46
CA GLN A 179 -11.53 5.26 -8.81
C GLN A 179 -11.36 5.03 -7.31
N ALA A 180 -12.03 5.84 -6.50
CA ALA A 180 -12.19 5.57 -5.08
C ALA A 180 -12.93 4.23 -4.89
N PHE A 181 -12.52 3.46 -3.89
CA PHE A 181 -13.21 2.22 -3.54
C PHE A 181 -14.59 2.53 -2.97
N THR A 182 -15.57 1.68 -3.26
CA THR A 182 -16.90 1.65 -2.66
C THR A 182 -17.29 0.20 -2.42
N ALA A 183 -18.32 -0.09 -1.62
CA ALA A 183 -18.82 -1.46 -1.47
C ALA A 183 -19.15 -2.12 -2.83
N ASP A 184 -19.67 -1.34 -3.78
CA ASP A 184 -20.13 -1.85 -5.09
C ASP A 184 -18.98 -2.16 -6.07
N ASN A 185 -17.85 -1.45 -5.98
CA ASN A 185 -16.77 -1.56 -6.97
C ASN A 185 -15.51 -2.29 -6.45
N THR A 186 -15.45 -2.62 -5.15
CA THR A 186 -14.25 -3.14 -4.48
C THR A 186 -13.68 -4.37 -5.18
N GLU A 187 -14.52 -5.37 -5.48
CA GLU A 187 -14.05 -6.61 -6.11
C GLU A 187 -13.43 -6.35 -7.48
N MET A 188 -14.07 -5.52 -8.31
CA MET A 188 -13.55 -5.14 -9.62
C MET A 188 -12.22 -4.39 -9.52
N LEU A 189 -12.10 -3.48 -8.55
CA LEU A 189 -10.85 -2.72 -8.34
C LEU A 189 -9.73 -3.60 -7.79
N LEU A 190 -10.02 -4.60 -6.95
CA LEU A 190 -9.03 -5.55 -6.45
C LEU A 190 -8.49 -6.44 -7.56
N GLU A 191 -9.36 -7.00 -8.39
CA GLU A 191 -8.98 -7.79 -9.56
C GLU A 191 -8.13 -6.98 -10.54
N ARG A 192 -8.55 -5.74 -10.79
CA ARG A 192 -7.81 -4.81 -11.64
C ARG A 192 -6.44 -4.48 -11.06
N ALA A 193 -6.36 -4.11 -9.78
CA ALA A 193 -5.12 -3.74 -9.13
C ALA A 193 -4.12 -4.90 -9.12
N ALA A 194 -4.59 -6.12 -8.83
CA ALA A 194 -3.77 -7.33 -8.89
C ALA A 194 -3.25 -7.57 -10.32
N THR A 195 -4.12 -7.52 -11.32
CA THR A 195 -3.75 -7.71 -12.72
C THR A 195 -2.75 -6.66 -13.20
N GLU A 196 -3.00 -5.39 -12.92
CA GLU A 196 -2.11 -4.28 -13.31
C GLU A 196 -0.74 -4.40 -12.63
N PHE A 197 -0.69 -4.70 -11.33
CA PHE A 197 0.58 -4.79 -10.60
C PHE A 197 1.40 -6.01 -11.03
N ILE A 198 0.79 -7.20 -11.06
CA ILE A 198 1.47 -8.47 -11.37
C ILE A 198 1.98 -8.52 -12.83
N ASN A 199 1.32 -7.81 -13.75
CA ASN A 199 1.79 -7.69 -15.13
C ASN A 199 2.72 -6.50 -15.37
N SER A 200 3.10 -5.76 -14.32
CA SER A 200 4.07 -4.68 -14.42
C SER A 200 5.48 -5.12 -14.02
N ASP A 201 6.50 -4.44 -14.55
CA ASP A 201 7.90 -4.75 -14.27
C ASP A 201 8.27 -4.56 -12.78
N LYS A 202 7.51 -3.75 -12.03
CA LYS A 202 7.69 -3.58 -10.58
C LYS A 202 7.01 -4.66 -9.73
N GLY A 203 6.14 -5.46 -10.33
CA GLY A 203 5.45 -6.56 -9.67
C GLY A 203 6.11 -7.89 -9.97
N VAL A 204 6.18 -8.26 -11.26
CA VAL A 204 6.80 -9.49 -11.76
C VAL A 204 7.55 -9.22 -13.05
N LEU A 205 8.87 -9.24 -12.98
CA LEU A 205 9.76 -9.16 -14.14
C LEU A 205 10.38 -10.53 -14.41
N VAL A 206 10.00 -11.13 -15.54
CA VAL A 206 10.56 -12.41 -16.00
C VAL A 206 11.64 -12.13 -17.03
N ASN A 207 12.91 -12.31 -16.63
CA ASN A 207 14.06 -12.21 -17.51
C ASN A 207 14.45 -13.61 -18.03
N SER A 208 15.36 -13.68 -19.00
CA SER A 208 15.73 -14.95 -19.67
C SER A 208 16.15 -16.05 -18.69
N ASN A 209 16.81 -15.70 -17.58
CA ASN A 209 17.35 -16.67 -16.61
C ASN A 209 16.88 -16.47 -15.18
N ASP A 210 16.25 -15.34 -14.84
CA ASP A 210 15.95 -14.95 -13.46
C ASP A 210 14.51 -14.43 -13.37
N LEU A 211 13.86 -14.68 -12.22
CA LEU A 211 12.59 -14.09 -11.83
C LEU A 211 12.86 -12.98 -10.81
N GLU A 212 12.46 -11.75 -11.12
CA GLU A 212 12.49 -10.63 -10.18
C GLU A 212 11.07 -10.29 -9.77
N LEU A 213 10.81 -10.33 -8.47
CA LEU A 213 9.52 -10.03 -7.85
C LEU A 213 9.62 -8.75 -7.03
N SER A 214 8.49 -8.08 -6.82
CA SER A 214 8.42 -6.99 -5.84
C SER A 214 8.82 -7.47 -4.44
N SER A 215 9.59 -6.68 -3.68
CA SER A 215 9.86 -6.97 -2.26
C SER A 215 8.60 -7.07 -1.39
N ILE A 216 7.42 -6.62 -1.86
CA ILE A 216 6.12 -6.86 -1.20
C ILE A 216 5.89 -8.36 -0.97
N TYR A 217 6.27 -9.21 -1.91
CA TYR A 217 6.11 -10.66 -1.77
C TYR A 217 7.05 -11.27 -0.72
N GLU A 218 8.18 -10.61 -0.43
CA GLU A 218 9.10 -10.99 0.64
C GLU A 218 8.62 -10.47 2.00
N TRP A 219 8.30 -9.17 2.08
CA TRP A 219 7.89 -8.52 3.33
C TRP A 219 6.55 -9.06 3.87
N PHE A 220 5.64 -9.43 2.97
CA PHE A 220 4.31 -9.94 3.29
C PHE A 220 4.11 -11.40 2.90
N ALA A 221 5.19 -12.19 2.85
CA ALA A 221 5.14 -13.60 2.47
C ALA A 221 4.04 -14.41 3.21
N VAL A 222 3.79 -14.09 4.48
CA VAL A 222 2.74 -14.74 5.29
C VAL A 222 1.33 -14.58 4.71
N ASP A 223 1.06 -13.51 3.97
CA ASP A 223 -0.25 -13.23 3.37
C ASP A 223 -0.42 -13.95 2.01
N PHE A 224 0.68 -14.32 1.35
CA PHE A 224 0.69 -15.07 0.09
C PHE A 224 0.89 -16.58 0.30
N GLY A 225 1.35 -17.00 1.47
CA GLY A 225 1.57 -18.39 1.85
C GLY A 225 2.95 -18.93 1.45
N THR A 226 3.00 -20.21 1.09
CA THR A 226 4.24 -20.85 0.59
C THR A 226 4.65 -20.30 -0.77
N GLU A 227 5.90 -20.47 -1.16
CA GLU A 227 6.39 -20.08 -2.50
C GLU A 227 5.51 -20.67 -3.63
N LYS A 228 5.07 -21.93 -3.49
CA LYS A 228 4.14 -22.54 -4.46
C LYS A 228 2.80 -21.78 -4.55
N GLN A 229 2.25 -21.35 -3.40
CA GLN A 229 1.01 -20.59 -3.37
C GLN A 229 1.20 -19.17 -3.93
N LEU A 230 2.35 -18.55 -3.66
CA LEU A 230 2.74 -17.29 -4.29
C LEU A 230 2.77 -17.43 -5.82
N ILE A 231 3.47 -18.43 -6.37
CA ILE A 231 3.52 -18.64 -7.82
C ILE A 231 2.12 -18.89 -8.39
N GLN A 232 1.27 -19.67 -7.72
CA GLN A 232 -0.12 -19.87 -8.13
C GLN A 232 -0.92 -18.55 -8.14
N HIS A 233 -0.74 -17.71 -7.11
CA HIS A 233 -1.35 -16.39 -7.05
C HIS A 233 -0.86 -15.49 -8.18
N LEU A 234 0.44 -15.48 -8.49
CA LEU A 234 0.97 -14.72 -9.63
C LEU A 234 0.37 -15.22 -10.95
N ASP A 235 0.41 -16.54 -11.20
CA ASP A 235 -0.09 -17.16 -12.43
C ASP A 235 -1.60 -16.94 -12.65
N GLN A 236 -2.38 -16.71 -11.59
CA GLN A 236 -3.79 -16.36 -11.71
C GLN A 236 -4.01 -15.03 -12.47
N TYR A 237 -3.13 -14.06 -12.29
CA TYR A 237 -3.28 -12.72 -12.89
C TYR A 237 -2.34 -12.50 -14.09
N ARG A 238 -1.28 -13.30 -14.21
CA ARG A 238 -0.28 -13.16 -15.27
C ARG A 238 -0.86 -13.46 -16.66
N THR A 239 -0.53 -12.61 -17.61
CA THR A 239 -0.78 -12.86 -19.05
C THR A 239 0.14 -13.95 -19.62
N LYS A 240 1.31 -14.15 -19.00
CA LYS A 240 2.26 -15.22 -19.32
C LYS A 240 2.73 -15.86 -18.01
N PRO A 241 2.65 -17.20 -17.88
CA PRO A 241 3.06 -17.88 -16.66
C PRO A 241 4.45 -17.48 -16.20
N VAL A 242 4.65 -17.50 -14.89
CA VAL A 242 5.95 -17.28 -14.27
C VAL A 242 6.87 -18.45 -14.61
N THR A 243 8.10 -18.15 -15.02
CA THR A 243 9.17 -19.13 -15.26
C THR A 243 10.39 -18.80 -14.40
N ASN A 244 11.40 -19.66 -14.39
CA ASN A 244 12.67 -19.44 -13.67
C ASN A 244 12.50 -19.26 -12.15
N THR A 245 11.55 -20.00 -11.56
CA THR A 245 11.23 -19.91 -10.12
C THR A 245 12.32 -20.47 -9.20
N GLU A 246 13.36 -21.12 -9.74
CA GLU A 246 14.49 -21.63 -8.95
C GLU A 246 15.40 -20.52 -8.41
N LYS A 247 15.38 -19.34 -9.02
CA LYS A 247 16.18 -18.18 -8.61
C LYS A 247 15.33 -16.92 -8.65
N ILE A 248 14.70 -16.65 -7.50
CA ILE A 248 13.87 -15.47 -7.26
C ILE A 248 14.73 -14.38 -6.61
N SER A 249 14.68 -13.19 -7.19
CA SER A 249 15.23 -11.95 -6.62
C SER A 249 14.10 -10.99 -6.28
N TYR A 250 14.36 -10.04 -5.38
CA TYR A 250 13.37 -9.07 -4.93
C TYR A 250 13.92 -7.65 -5.09
N ASP A 251 13.12 -6.76 -5.68
CA ASP A 251 13.46 -5.33 -5.80
C ASP A 251 12.27 -4.43 -5.43
N TYR A 252 12.59 -3.20 -5.02
CA TYR A 252 11.60 -2.19 -4.68
C TYR A 252 12.14 -0.75 -4.83
N ASP A 253 11.55 0.02 -5.75
CA ASP A 253 11.90 1.42 -5.95
C ASP A 253 11.17 2.36 -4.97
N TRP A 254 11.92 2.86 -3.99
CA TRP A 254 11.45 3.82 -2.98
C TRP A 254 11.32 5.26 -3.47
N SER A 255 11.66 5.56 -4.73
CA SER A 255 11.47 6.88 -5.32
C SER A 255 10.00 7.29 -5.29
N LEU A 256 9.72 8.56 -5.02
CA LEU A 256 8.36 9.08 -4.96
C LEU A 256 7.62 8.85 -6.29
N ASN A 257 6.37 8.36 -6.24
CA ASN A 257 5.51 8.13 -7.41
C ASN A 257 4.91 9.44 -7.98
N GLN A 258 5.77 10.41 -8.27
CA GLN A 258 5.35 11.72 -8.77
C GLN A 258 5.37 11.80 -10.30
N ALA A 259 4.47 12.59 -10.85
CA ALA A 259 4.57 13.08 -12.22
C ALA A 259 5.01 14.55 -12.23
N ASN A 260 5.85 14.89 -13.21
CA ASN A 260 6.23 16.27 -13.52
C ASN A 260 5.05 17.03 -14.15
#